data_AF-Q237C8-F1
#
_entry.id   AF-Q237C8-F1
#
_cell.length_a   1.000
_cell.length_b   1.000
_cell.length_c   1.000
_cell.angle_alpha   90.00
_cell.angle_beta   90.00
_cell.angle_gamma   90.00
#
_symmetry.space_group_name_H-M   'P 1'
#
loop_
_entity.id
_entity.type
_entity.pdbx_description
1 polymer ?
#
loop_
_entity_poly.entity_id
_entity_poly.type
_entity_poly.pdbx_seq_one_letter_code
_entity_poly.pdbx_strand_id
1 'polypeptide(L)' 'MSDLKDKAAQLLFSKISDIDTICYDKCVSTPQKKLNNNEEYCLKSCTIKLINALNFMHTLNENGGVDRIQPSKSNY' A
#
# COMPACT_ATOMS: atom_id res chain seq x y z
N MET A 1 12.49 7.38 25.33
CA MET A 1 11.14 7.05 24.82
C MET A 1 10.73 7.88 23.59
N SER A 2 11.42 8.97 23.24
CA SER A 2 11.21 9.71 21.97
C SER A 2 11.71 8.94 20.74
N ASP A 3 12.89 8.34 20.84
CA ASP A 3 13.60 7.69 19.72
C ASP A 3 12.83 6.56 19.00
N LEU A 4 11.99 5.79 19.73
CA LEU A 4 11.18 4.73 19.12
C LEU A 4 10.01 5.28 18.29
N LYS A 5 9.38 6.38 18.74
CA LYS A 5 8.29 7.03 18.01
C LYS A 5 8.81 7.70 16.75
N ASP A 6 9.98 8.31 16.83
CA ASP A 6 10.63 8.98 15.70
C ASP A 6 11.02 7.95 14.62
N LYS A 7 11.56 6.79 15.02
CA LYS A 7 11.85 5.67 14.10
C LYS A 7 10.60 5.09 13.46
N ALA A 8 9.52 4.92 14.23
CA ALA A 8 8.24 4.43 13.70
C ALA A 8 7.64 5.42 12.67
N ALA A 9 7.73 6.72 12.95
CA ALA A 9 7.30 7.76 12.02
C ALA A 9 8.15 7.75 10.73
N GLN A 10 9.47 7.64 10.83
CA GLN A 10 10.35 7.56 9.66
C GLN A 10 10.02 6.34 8.78
N LEU A 11 9.78 5.18 9.38
CA LEU A 11 9.37 3.97 8.65
C LEU A 11 8.01 4.14 7.97
N LEU A 12 7.06 4.81 8.63
CA LEU A 12 5.76 5.12 8.05
C LEU A 12 5.89 6.04 6.84
N PHE A 13 6.67 7.12 6.96
CA PHE A 13 6.91 8.05 5.86
C PHE A 13 7.62 7.39 4.67
N SER A 14 8.60 6.51 4.93
CA SER A 14 9.24 5.72 3.87
C SER A 14 8.22 4.87 3.12
N LYS A 15 7.35 4.14 3.83
CA LYS A 15 6.31 3.32 3.19
C LYS A 15 5.32 4.15 2.38
N ILE A 16 4.92 5.32 2.88
CA ILE A 16 4.04 6.24 2.14
C ILE A 16 4.73 6.70 0.85
N SER A 17 6.00 7.11 0.93
CA SER A 17 6.79 7.54 -0.23
C SER A 17 6.94 6.43 -1.28
N ASP A 18 7.14 5.18 -0.85
CA ASP A 18 7.23 4.03 -1.75
C ASP A 18 5.91 3.78 -2.49
N ILE A 19 4.78 3.82 -1.75
CA ILE A 19 3.43 3.66 -2.33
C ILE A 19 3.14 4.77 -3.33
N ASP A 20 3.43 6.02 -2.97
CA ASP A 20 3.22 7.18 -3.84
C ASP A 20 4.04 7.05 -5.12
N THR A 21 5.32 6.68 -5.02
CA THR A 21 6.21 6.50 -6.18
C THR A 21 5.69 5.40 -7.10
N ILE A 22 5.39 4.22 -6.56
CA ILE A 22 4.90 3.08 -7.35
C ILE A 22 3.58 3.43 -8.06
N CYS A 23 2.65 4.08 -7.36
CA CYS A 23 1.36 4.42 -7.94
C CYS A 23 1.47 5.57 -8.94
N TYR A 24 2.33 6.56 -8.69
CA TYR A 24 2.58 7.65 -9.62
C TYR A 24 3.18 7.12 -10.92
N ASP A 25 4.27 6.34 -10.86
CA ASP A 25 4.94 5.76 -12.02
C ASP A 25 4.01 4.88 -12.86
N LYS A 26 3.08 4.18 -12.20
CA LYS A 26 2.12 3.30 -12.88
C LYS A 26 0.96 4.06 -13.52
N CYS A 27 0.45 5.10 -12.86
CA CYS A 27 -0.81 5.73 -13.23
C CYS A 27 -0.63 7.04 -13.99
N VAL A 28 0.50 7.73 -13.82
CA VAL A 28 0.76 9.05 -14.39
C VAL A 28 1.89 8.91 -15.41
N SER A 29 1.50 8.81 -16.68
CA SER A 29 2.46 8.63 -17.79
C SER A 29 3.14 9.93 -18.22
N THR A 30 2.49 11.07 -17.97
CA THR A 30 3.00 12.40 -18.34
C THR A 30 2.79 13.34 -17.16
N PRO A 31 3.84 14.01 -16.65
CA PRO A 31 3.67 14.99 -15.60
C PRO A 31 2.90 16.19 -16.13
N GLN A 32 1.67 16.36 -15.67
CA GLN A 32 0.80 17.50 -15.98
C GLN A 32 0.53 18.31 -14.72
N LYS A 33 0.13 19.58 -14.89
CA LYS A 33 -0.22 20.46 -13.76
C LYS A 33 -1.43 19.97 -12.97
N LYS A 34 -2.29 19.16 -13.58
CA LYS A 34 -3.47 18.57 -12.95
C LYS A 34 -3.68 17.15 -13.46
N LEU A 35 -4.07 16.25 -12.56
CA LEU A 35 -4.46 14.88 -12.90
C LEU A 35 -5.80 14.89 -13.64
N ASN A 36 -5.94 14.01 -14.62
CA ASN A 36 -7.24 13.71 -15.21
C ASN A 36 -7.99 12.66 -14.37
N ASN A 37 -9.30 12.50 -14.62
CA ASN A 37 -10.15 11.59 -13.85
C ASN A 37 -9.66 10.12 -13.89
N ASN A 38 -9.05 9.68 -14.99
CA ASN A 38 -8.53 8.32 -15.10
C ASN A 38 -7.28 8.13 -14.25
N GLU A 39 -6.40 9.14 -14.21
CA GLU A 39 -5.20 9.14 -13.36
C GLU A 39 -5.59 9.17 -11.88
N GLU A 40 -6.53 10.03 -11.48
CA GLU A 40 -7.04 10.08 -10.09
C GLU A 40 -7.65 8.75 -9.66
N TYR A 41 -8.48 8.15 -10.52
CA TYR A 41 -9.07 6.84 -10.26
C TYR A 41 -8.00 5.74 -10.15
N CYS A 42 -7.02 5.74 -11.07
CA CYS A 42 -5.93 4.78 -11.07
C CYS A 42 -5.11 4.87 -9.77
N LEU A 43 -4.72 6.09 -9.37
CA LEU A 43 -3.97 6.33 -8.13
C LEU A 43 -4.74 5.79 -6.93
N LYS A 44 -6.03 6.15 -6.79
CA LYS A 44 -6.88 5.65 -5.70
C LYS A 44 -6.96 4.12 -5.68
N SER A 45 -7.17 3.49 -6.83
CA SER A 45 -7.23 2.02 -6.94
C SER A 45 -5.89 1.36 -6.60
N CYS A 46 -4.78 1.94 -7.08
CA CYS A 46 -3.44 1.46 -6.82
C CYS A 46 -3.09 1.51 -5.33
N THR A 47 -3.32 2.65 -4.68
CA THR A 47 -3.06 2.83 -3.24
C THR A 47 -3.84 1.82 -2.40
N ILE A 48 -5.14 1.64 -2.67
CA ILE A 48 -5.97 0.65 -1.96
C ILE A 48 -5.41 -0.77 -2.13
N LYS A 49 -5.05 -1.15 -3.36
CA LYS A 49 -4.50 -2.49 -3.64
C LYS A 49 -3.17 -2.72 -2.92
N LEU A 50 -2.28 -1.74 -2.91
CA LEU A 50 -0.98 -1.85 -2.23
C LEU A 50 -1.16 -1.94 -0.71
N ILE A 51 -2.02 -1.12 -0.11
CA ILE A 51 -2.31 -1.19 1.32
C ILE A 51 -2.88 -2.56 1.68
N ASN A 52 -3.85 -3.07 0.89
CA ASN A 52 -4.41 -4.40 1.10
C ASN A 52 -3.36 -5.50 0.96
N ALA A 53 -2.47 -5.40 -0.02
CA ALA A 53 -1.37 -6.35 -0.20
C ALA A 53 -0.38 -6.31 0.98
N LEU A 54 -0.01 -5.13 1.46
CA LEU A 54 0.86 -4.96 2.63
C LEU A 54 0.21 -5.57 3.88
N ASN A 55 -1.06 -5.28 4.13
CA ASN A 55 -1.81 -5.86 5.25
C ASN A 55 -1.87 -7.39 5.15
N PHE A 56 -2.15 -7.92 3.96
CA PHE A 56 -2.13 -9.36 3.71
C PHE A 56 -0.76 -9.98 3.97
N MET A 57 0.33 -9.34 3.53
CA MET A 57 1.71 -9.79 3.81
C MET A 57 2.05 -9.74 5.31
N HIS A 58 1.57 -8.74 6.04
CA HIS A 58 1.72 -8.69 7.50
C HIS A 58 0.98 -9.86 8.16
N THR A 59 -0.27 -10.12 7.78
CA THR A 59 -1.03 -11.29 8.24
C THR A 59 -0.34 -12.61 7.90
N LEU A 60 0.26 -12.72 6.71
CA LEU A 60 1.05 -13.88 6.30
C LEU A 60 2.25 -14.12 7.22
N ASN A 61 3.02 -13.06 7.49
CA ASN A 61 4.20 -13.14 8.34
C ASN A 61 3.85 -13.50 9.79
N GLU A 62 2.76 -12.94 10.32
CA GLU A 62 2.26 -13.28 11.66
C GLU A 62 1.74 -14.71 11.75
N ASN A 63 1.13 -15.23 10.68
CA ASN A 63 0.55 -16.58 10.65
C ASN A 63 1.51 -17.67 10.17
N GLY A 64 2.77 -17.35 9.85
CA GLY A 64 3.79 -18.32 9.46
C GLY A 64 3.72 -18.78 7.99
N GLY A 65 3.28 -17.92 7.08
CA GLY A 65 3.34 -18.13 5.63
C GLY A 65 1.99 -18.44 4.95
N VAL A 66 2.02 -18.51 3.61
CA VAL A 66 0.82 -18.66 2.76
C VAL A 66 0.12 -19.99 2.98
N ASP A 67 0.88 -21.02 3.36
CA ASP A 67 0.39 -22.38 3.59
C ASP A 67 -0.56 -22.49 4.79
N ARG A 68 -0.61 -21.47 5.67
CA ARG A 68 -1.42 -21.46 6.90
C ARG A 68 -2.64 -20.55 6.84
N ILE A 69 -2.80 -19.73 5.79
CA ILE A 69 -4.00 -18.91 5.62
C ILE A 69 -5.10 -19.79 5.03
N GLN A 70 -6.03 -20.24 5.87
CA GLN A 70 -7.29 -20.77 5.37
C GLN A 70 -8.03 -19.65 4.62
N PRO A 71 -8.53 -19.89 3.40
CA PRO A 71 -9.36 -18.90 2.72
C PRO A 71 -10.54 -18.58 3.63
N SER A 72 -10.64 -17.31 4.05
CA SER A 72 -11.79 -16.82 4.78
C SER A 72 -13.02 -17.17 3.96
N LYS A 73 -13.87 -18.07 4.48
CA LYS A 73 -15.12 -18.45 3.85
C LYS A 73 -15.89 -17.16 3.53
N SER A 74 -16.02 -16.88 2.25
CA SER A 74 -16.87 -15.83 1.73
C SER A 74 -18.31 -16.23 2.04
N ASN A 75 -18.92 -15.58 3.03
CA ASN A 75 -20.36 -15.63 3.23
C ASN A 75 -20.97 -14.58 2.29
N TYR A 76 -21.17 -14.97 1.04
CA TYR A 76 -22.18 -14.39 0.15
C TYR A 76 -23.32 -15.39 0.02
#